data_AF-H6UEP4-F1
#
_entry.id   AF-H6UEP4-F1
#
_cell.length_a   1.000
_cell.length_b   1.000
_cell.length_c   1.000
_cell.angle_alpha   90.00
_cell.angle_beta   90.00
_cell.angle_gamma   90.00
#
_symmetry.space_group_name_H-M   'P 1'
#
loop_
_entity.id
_entity.type
_entity.pdbx_description
1 polymer ?
#
loop_
_entity_poly.entity_id
_entity_poly.type
_entity_poly.pdbx_seq_one_letter_code
_entity_poly.pdbx_strand_id
1 'polypeptide(L)'
;ALSPGVNCPICKPAYDEFMIVANSHRYTSSEDDRRKVFFGIVDYEEAPQIFQQMNLNTAPILYHFGPKLTGKKRPEQMDFQRQGFDADAIARFVVDQTEVQVRVIRPPNYTAPVVIGLFVALLLGMLYMKRNSLDFLFNRTVWGFVCLAITFTFMSGQMWNHIRGPPFMITNPNTKEPSFIHGSTQFQLIAETYIVAVLYALVAVGFIFVNEAADQTNNDKEKKQEKKKSNSSLSLLNIPPNTLAIIGLVSICVFFSFLLSV
;
A
#
# COMPACT_ATOMS: atom_id res chain seq x y z
N ALA A 1 -0.70 10.52 -23.40
CA ALA A 1 -0.69 11.46 -22.26
C ALA A 1 0.17 10.88 -21.14
N LEU A 2 1.36 10.37 -21.49
CA LEU A 2 2.29 9.77 -20.53
C LEU A 2 3.24 10.81 -19.91
N SER A 3 3.32 11.98 -20.53
CA SER A 3 4.13 13.08 -20.03
C SER A 3 3.54 13.67 -18.74
N PRO A 4 4.40 14.19 -17.86
CA PRO A 4 3.95 14.87 -16.64
C PRO A 4 3.16 16.16 -16.92
N GLY A 5 3.26 16.73 -18.13
CA GLY A 5 2.54 17.95 -18.53
C GLY A 5 1.02 17.77 -18.65
N VAL A 6 0.54 16.55 -18.94
CA VAL A 6 -0.91 16.27 -19.13
C VAL A 6 -1.58 15.77 -17.83
N ASN A 7 -0.79 15.52 -16.77
CA ASN A 7 -1.23 15.16 -15.42
C ASN A 7 -2.40 14.15 -15.35
N CYS A 8 -2.26 13.02 -16.06
CA CYS A 8 -3.25 11.95 -16.07
C CYS A 8 -2.79 10.77 -15.18
N PRO A 9 -3.35 10.59 -13.97
CA PRO A 9 -2.90 9.54 -13.04
C PRO A 9 -3.21 8.11 -13.53
N ILE A 10 -4.27 7.93 -14.32
CA ILE A 10 -4.73 6.63 -14.81
C ILE A 10 -4.01 6.21 -16.11
N CYS A 11 -3.47 7.17 -16.86
CA CYS A 11 -2.89 6.90 -18.17
C CYS A 11 -1.65 6.02 -18.12
N LYS A 12 -0.80 6.17 -17.09
CA LYS A 12 0.41 5.36 -16.93
C LYS A 12 0.10 3.90 -16.58
N PRO A 13 -0.73 3.60 -15.55
CA PRO A 13 -1.19 2.23 -15.30
C PRO A 13 -1.87 1.56 -16.49
N ALA A 14 -2.74 2.28 -17.20
CA ALA A 14 -3.44 1.73 -18.37
C ALA A 14 -2.49 1.45 -19.55
N TYR A 15 -1.47 2.29 -19.74
CA TYR A 15 -0.42 2.06 -20.73
C TYR A 15 0.40 0.81 -20.40
N ASP A 16 0.78 0.63 -19.13
CA ASP A 16 1.54 -0.53 -18.68
C ASP A 16 0.75 -1.83 -18.92
N GLU A 17 -0.55 -1.85 -18.58
CA GLU A 17 -1.43 -3.01 -18.85
C GLU A 17 -1.64 -3.26 -20.35
N PHE A 18 -1.82 -2.21 -21.16
CA PHE A 18 -1.91 -2.33 -22.62
C PHE A 18 -0.62 -2.93 -23.22
N MET A 19 0.54 -2.49 -22.73
CA MET A 19 1.84 -2.98 -23.17
C MET A 19 2.05 -4.45 -22.79
N ILE A 20 1.52 -4.90 -21.65
CA ILE A 20 1.53 -6.31 -21.27
C ILE A 20 0.74 -7.14 -22.29
N VAL A 21 -0.45 -6.71 -22.69
CA VAL A 21 -1.27 -7.42 -23.70
C VAL A 21 -0.55 -7.47 -25.05
N ALA A 22 -0.02 -6.33 -25.52
CA ALA A 22 0.69 -6.25 -26.79
C ALA A 22 1.92 -7.18 -26.83
N ASN A 23 2.73 -7.19 -25.77
CA ASN A 23 3.87 -8.09 -25.65
C ASN A 23 3.45 -9.56 -25.54
N SER A 24 2.38 -9.82 -24.79
CA SER A 24 1.83 -11.16 -24.64
C SER A 24 1.39 -11.73 -25.99
N HIS A 25 0.68 -10.94 -26.80
CA HIS A 25 0.31 -11.32 -28.16
C HIS A 25 1.55 -11.59 -29.03
N ARG A 26 2.57 -10.72 -28.96
CA ARG A 26 3.81 -10.89 -29.73
C ARG A 26 4.53 -12.21 -29.44
N TYR A 27 4.54 -12.67 -28.18
CA TYR A 27 5.31 -13.84 -27.75
C TYR A 27 4.51 -15.14 -27.64
N THR A 28 3.18 -15.08 -27.49
CA THR A 28 2.37 -16.26 -27.21
C THR A 28 1.43 -16.66 -28.35
N SER A 29 1.10 -15.74 -29.25
CA SER A 29 0.16 -16.01 -30.32
C SER A 29 0.78 -16.83 -31.44
N SER A 30 -0.06 -17.63 -32.09
CA SER A 30 0.34 -18.38 -33.27
C SER A 30 0.80 -17.43 -34.38
N GLU A 31 1.66 -17.90 -35.30
CA GLU A 31 2.15 -17.08 -36.42
C GLU A 31 1.01 -16.52 -37.29
N ASP A 32 -0.10 -17.25 -37.38
CA ASP A 32 -1.28 -16.84 -38.14
C ASP A 32 -2.05 -15.74 -37.41
N ASP A 33 -2.22 -15.85 -36.10
CA ASP A 33 -2.91 -14.85 -35.27
C ASP A 33 -2.12 -13.56 -35.10
N ARG A 34 -0.79 -13.64 -35.06
CA ARG A 34 0.10 -12.48 -34.94
C ARG A 34 -0.01 -11.52 -36.14
N ARG A 35 -0.45 -12.01 -37.29
CA ARG A 35 -0.63 -11.19 -38.51
C ARG A 35 -2.02 -10.55 -38.60
N LYS A 36 -2.97 -10.98 -37.76
CA LYS A 36 -4.36 -10.53 -37.80
C LYS A 36 -4.59 -9.26 -36.97
N VAL A 37 -3.85 -9.09 -35.87
CA VAL A 37 -4.06 -7.98 -34.92
C VAL A 37 -2.77 -7.19 -34.73
N PHE A 38 -2.89 -5.86 -34.78
CA PHE A 38 -1.79 -4.94 -34.55
C PHE A 38 -2.13 -3.99 -33.40
N PHE A 39 -1.17 -3.79 -32.51
CA PHE A 39 -1.29 -2.88 -31.38
C PHE A 39 -0.54 -1.59 -31.71
N GLY A 40 -1.21 -0.45 -31.56
CA GLY A 40 -0.65 0.88 -31.78
C GLY A 40 -0.91 1.79 -30.59
N ILE A 41 0.01 2.72 -30.34
CA ILE A 41 -0.08 3.69 -29.23
C ILE A 41 0.10 5.07 -29.83
N VAL A 42 -0.68 6.03 -29.32
CA VAL A 42 -0.60 7.44 -29.71
C VAL A 42 -0.54 8.28 -28.45
N ASP A 43 0.51 9.08 -28.29
CA ASP A 43 0.57 10.10 -27.24
C ASP A 43 -0.04 11.43 -27.74
N TYR A 44 -0.68 12.14 -26.83
CA TYR A 44 -1.22 13.48 -27.04
C TYR A 44 -0.12 14.50 -27.34
N GLU A 45 1.05 14.40 -26.69
CA GLU A 45 2.15 15.34 -26.96
C GLU A 45 2.73 15.17 -28.37
N GLU A 46 2.79 13.95 -28.87
CA GLU A 46 3.31 13.65 -30.20
C GLU A 46 2.30 14.02 -31.30
N ALA A 47 1.02 13.80 -31.07
CA ALA A 47 -0.02 13.99 -32.09
C ALA A 47 -1.34 14.58 -31.53
N PRO A 48 -1.34 15.84 -31.07
CA PRO A 48 -2.55 16.47 -30.51
C PRO A 48 -3.67 16.62 -31.55
N GLN A 49 -3.31 16.68 -32.84
CA GLN A 49 -4.25 16.79 -33.95
C GLN A 49 -5.18 15.57 -34.08
N ILE A 50 -4.69 14.36 -33.74
CA ILE A 50 -5.50 13.13 -33.80
C ILE A 50 -6.60 13.18 -32.75
N PHE A 51 -6.29 13.65 -31.54
CA PHE A 51 -7.26 13.81 -30.46
C PHE A 51 -8.35 14.83 -30.81
N GLN A 52 -7.98 15.92 -31.49
CA GLN A 52 -8.94 16.90 -31.98
C GLN A 52 -9.84 16.33 -33.09
N GLN A 53 -9.27 15.61 -34.07
CA GLN A 53 -10.03 14.99 -35.15
C GLN A 53 -11.01 13.92 -34.65
N MET A 54 -10.61 13.18 -33.63
CA MET A 54 -11.43 12.15 -32.99
C MET A 54 -12.35 12.72 -31.89
N ASN A 55 -12.27 14.02 -31.62
CA ASN A 55 -13.01 14.75 -30.58
C ASN A 55 -12.89 14.11 -29.18
N LEU A 56 -11.65 13.76 -28.81
CA LEU A 56 -11.32 13.12 -27.54
C LEU A 56 -10.88 14.16 -26.51
N ASN A 57 -11.66 14.28 -25.45
CA ASN A 57 -11.39 15.20 -24.33
C ASN A 57 -10.82 14.48 -23.09
N THR A 58 -10.80 13.14 -23.11
CA THR A 58 -10.37 12.30 -22.00
C THR A 58 -9.41 11.22 -22.48
N ALA A 59 -8.50 10.82 -21.60
CA ALA A 59 -7.58 9.70 -21.80
C ALA A 59 -7.52 8.89 -20.49
N PRO A 60 -7.21 7.58 -20.53
CA PRO A 60 -6.93 6.73 -21.69
C PRO A 60 -8.19 6.26 -22.43
N ILE A 61 -8.09 6.03 -23.75
CA ILE A 61 -9.16 5.46 -24.58
C ILE A 61 -8.56 4.36 -25.46
N LEU A 62 -9.22 3.20 -25.53
CA LEU A 62 -8.84 2.09 -26.43
C LEU A 62 -9.85 2.00 -27.56
N TYR A 63 -9.35 2.08 -28.80
CA TYR A 63 -10.14 1.93 -30.01
C TYR A 63 -9.77 0.66 -30.76
N HIS A 64 -10.79 -0.05 -31.25
CA HIS A 64 -10.66 -1.14 -32.20
C HIS A 64 -11.01 -0.64 -33.61
N PHE A 65 -10.09 -0.86 -34.55
CA PHE A 65 -10.28 -0.57 -35.96
C PHE A 65 -10.39 -1.87 -36.75
N GLY A 66 -11.62 -2.37 -36.90
CA GLY A 66 -11.89 -3.62 -37.62
C GLY A 66 -11.82 -3.48 -39.15
N PRO A 67 -11.69 -4.60 -39.89
CA PRO A 67 -11.60 -4.59 -41.36
C PRO A 67 -12.89 -4.10 -42.06
N LYS A 68 -14.01 -4.04 -41.33
CA LYS A 68 -15.31 -3.54 -41.82
C LYS A 68 -15.56 -2.06 -41.51
N LEU A 69 -14.58 -1.34 -40.96
CA LEU A 69 -14.69 0.11 -40.74
C LEU A 69 -14.55 0.86 -42.07
N THR A 70 -15.55 0.74 -42.94
CA THR A 70 -15.66 1.53 -44.17
C THR A 70 -16.51 2.78 -43.88
N GLY A 71 -15.87 3.94 -43.75
CA GLY A 71 -16.53 5.26 -43.68
C GLY A 71 -16.52 5.95 -42.30
N LYS A 72 -17.34 7.02 -42.15
CA LYS A 72 -17.46 7.90 -40.96
C LYS A 72 -18.02 7.24 -39.68
N LYS A 73 -18.06 5.91 -39.58
CA LYS A 73 -18.53 5.23 -38.37
C LYS A 73 -17.47 5.34 -37.28
N ARG A 74 -17.89 5.67 -36.05
CA ARG A 74 -16.97 5.74 -34.92
C ARG A 74 -16.37 4.36 -34.66
N PRO A 75 -15.05 4.25 -34.43
CA PRO A 75 -14.43 2.99 -34.04
C PRO A 75 -15.01 2.51 -32.72
N GLU A 76 -15.05 1.19 -32.54
CA GLU A 76 -15.54 0.58 -31.31
C GLU A 76 -14.59 0.92 -30.17
N GLN A 77 -15.18 1.38 -29.07
CA GLN A 77 -14.45 1.83 -27.90
C GLN A 77 -14.65 0.85 -26.76
N MET A 78 -13.56 0.51 -26.06
CA MET A 78 -13.66 -0.24 -24.81
C MET A 78 -14.15 0.67 -23.67
N ASP A 79 -15.13 0.19 -22.90
CA ASP A 79 -15.62 0.88 -21.72
C ASP A 79 -14.78 0.52 -20.47
N PHE A 80 -13.79 1.37 -20.17
CA PHE A 80 -12.92 1.22 -19.01
C PHE A 80 -13.65 1.34 -17.67
N GLN A 81 -14.80 2.04 -17.61
CA GLN A 81 -15.52 2.23 -16.35
C GLN A 81 -16.25 0.96 -15.92
N ARG A 82 -16.72 0.17 -16.89
CA ARG A 82 -17.43 -1.08 -16.64
C ARG A 82 -16.50 -2.29 -16.56
N GLN A 83 -15.51 -2.37 -17.45
CA GLN A 83 -14.67 -3.58 -17.58
C GLN A 83 -13.32 -3.49 -16.85
N GLY A 84 -12.91 -2.28 -16.45
CA GLY A 84 -11.56 -2.03 -15.92
C GLY A 84 -10.52 -1.93 -17.04
N PHE A 85 -9.29 -1.54 -16.67
CA PHE A 85 -8.15 -1.39 -17.58
C PHE A 85 -7.09 -2.49 -17.41
N ASP A 86 -7.42 -3.56 -16.68
CA ASP A 86 -6.54 -4.71 -16.53
C ASP A 86 -6.24 -5.38 -17.88
N ALA A 87 -5.04 -5.93 -18.03
CA ALA A 87 -4.60 -6.63 -19.23
C ALA A 87 -5.56 -7.78 -19.60
N ASP A 88 -6.13 -8.46 -18.62
CA ASP A 88 -7.11 -9.54 -18.84
C ASP A 88 -8.43 -9.03 -19.42
N ALA A 89 -8.88 -7.82 -19.02
CA ALA A 89 -10.07 -7.19 -19.58
C ALA A 89 -9.83 -6.70 -21.01
N ILE A 90 -8.67 -6.09 -21.26
CA ILE A 90 -8.26 -5.65 -22.61
C ILE A 90 -8.13 -6.87 -23.54
N ALA A 91 -7.56 -7.97 -23.08
CA ALA A 91 -7.46 -9.21 -23.86
C ALA A 91 -8.84 -9.78 -24.21
N ARG A 92 -9.80 -9.78 -23.28
CA ARG A 92 -11.19 -10.19 -23.56
C ARG A 92 -11.85 -9.29 -24.60
N PHE A 93 -11.66 -7.97 -24.50
CA PHE A 93 -12.14 -7.05 -25.52
C PHE A 93 -11.55 -7.36 -26.90
N VAL A 94 -10.26 -7.65 -27.01
CA VAL A 94 -9.63 -8.06 -28.28
C VAL A 94 -10.24 -9.37 -28.80
N VAL A 95 -10.44 -10.36 -27.94
CA VAL A 95 -11.07 -11.64 -28.31
C VAL A 95 -12.49 -11.43 -28.83
N ASP A 96 -13.30 -10.62 -28.14
CA ASP A 96 -14.69 -10.36 -28.52
C ASP A 96 -14.80 -9.64 -29.87
N GLN A 97 -13.82 -8.80 -30.21
CA GLN A 97 -13.82 -8.02 -31.46
C GLN A 97 -13.14 -8.70 -32.64
N THR A 98 -12.13 -9.55 -32.39
CA THR A 98 -11.26 -10.10 -33.44
C THR A 98 -11.25 -11.62 -33.51
N GLU A 99 -11.90 -12.31 -32.56
CA GLU A 99 -11.89 -13.77 -32.38
C GLU A 99 -10.49 -14.37 -32.11
N VAL A 100 -9.45 -13.53 -32.01
CA VAL A 100 -8.07 -13.96 -31.76
C VAL A 100 -7.82 -14.09 -30.26
N GLN A 101 -7.45 -15.29 -29.83
CA GLN A 101 -7.13 -15.55 -28.42
C GLN A 101 -5.75 -15.02 -28.03
N VAL A 102 -5.73 -14.05 -27.11
CA VAL A 102 -4.50 -13.50 -26.53
C VAL A 102 -4.31 -14.05 -25.11
N ARG A 103 -3.23 -14.81 -24.91
CA ARG A 103 -2.85 -15.31 -23.57
C ARG A 103 -1.99 -14.26 -22.86
N VAL A 104 -2.55 -13.58 -21.88
CA VAL A 104 -1.85 -12.56 -21.09
C VAL A 104 -0.78 -13.20 -20.21
N ILE A 105 0.48 -12.78 -20.37
CA ILE A 105 1.61 -13.14 -19.50
C ILE A 105 2.15 -11.87 -18.87
N ARG A 106 1.97 -11.74 -17.56
CA ARG A 106 2.53 -10.61 -16.80
C ARG A 106 4.04 -10.83 -16.61
N PRO A 107 4.90 -9.83 -16.88
CA PRO A 107 6.33 -9.98 -16.68
C PRO A 107 6.63 -10.23 -15.19
N PRO A 108 7.53 -11.17 -14.86
CA PRO A 108 7.89 -11.42 -13.47
C PRO A 108 8.52 -10.17 -12.85
N ASN A 109 7.98 -9.72 -11.72
CA ASN A 109 8.56 -8.61 -10.97
C ASN A 109 9.83 -9.10 -10.26
N TYR A 110 11.01 -8.75 -10.77
CA TYR A 110 12.31 -9.09 -10.18
C TYR A 110 12.68 -8.22 -8.97
N THR A 111 12.06 -7.05 -8.81
CA THR A 111 12.30 -6.16 -7.67
C THR A 111 11.85 -6.82 -6.37
N ALA A 112 10.68 -7.45 -6.38
CA ALA A 112 10.14 -8.15 -5.20
C ALA A 112 11.09 -9.26 -4.66
N PRO A 113 11.53 -10.26 -5.44
CA PRO A 113 12.43 -11.30 -4.95
C PRO A 113 13.82 -10.75 -4.60
N VAL A 114 14.31 -9.70 -5.27
CA VAL A 114 15.59 -9.07 -4.91
C VAL A 114 15.49 -8.39 -3.54
N VAL A 115 14.43 -7.63 -3.27
CA VAL A 115 14.21 -6.98 -1.97
C VAL A 115 14.02 -8.02 -0.87
N ILE A 116 13.26 -9.08 -1.12
CA ILE A 116 13.08 -10.20 -0.18
C ILE A 116 14.43 -10.89 0.08
N GLY A 117 15.20 -11.18 -0.97
CA GLY A 117 16.51 -11.80 -0.85
C GLY A 117 17.49 -10.95 -0.05
N LEU A 118 17.50 -9.64 -0.27
CA LEU A 118 18.32 -8.69 0.50
C LEU A 118 17.91 -8.65 1.97
N PHE A 119 16.60 -8.63 2.26
CA PHE A 119 16.10 -8.63 3.63
C PHE A 119 16.49 -9.92 4.37
N VAL A 120 16.32 -11.07 3.72
CA VAL A 120 16.73 -12.37 4.25
C VAL A 120 18.25 -12.41 4.47
N ALA A 121 19.05 -11.93 3.52
CA ALA A 121 20.50 -11.88 3.66
C ALA A 121 20.94 -10.96 4.82
N LEU A 122 20.27 -9.83 5.02
CA LEU A 122 20.54 -8.92 6.13
C LEU A 122 20.17 -9.55 7.47
N LEU A 123 18.99 -10.18 7.56
CA LEU A 123 18.57 -10.91 8.76
C LEU A 123 19.53 -12.06 9.10
N LEU A 124 19.90 -12.87 8.12
CA LEU A 124 20.86 -13.97 8.29
C LEU A 124 22.26 -13.45 8.64
N GLY A 125 22.70 -12.36 8.02
CA GLY A 125 23.97 -11.70 8.33
C GLY A 125 24.01 -11.16 9.76
N MET A 126 22.94 -10.50 10.20
CA MET A 126 22.78 -10.03 11.57
C MET A 126 22.80 -11.20 12.56
N LEU A 127 22.08 -12.28 12.25
CA LEU A 127 22.02 -13.47 13.09
C LEU A 127 23.35 -14.24 13.13
N TYR A 128 24.11 -14.25 12.03
CA TYR A 128 25.46 -14.81 11.95
C TYR A 128 26.46 -14.01 12.79
N MET A 129 26.47 -12.68 12.68
CA MET A 129 27.33 -11.81 13.50
C MET A 129 27.00 -11.89 14.99
N LYS A 130 25.71 -12.01 15.34
CA LYS A 130 25.23 -12.15 16.72
C LYS A 130 25.08 -13.61 17.17
N ARG A 131 25.68 -14.58 16.47
CA ARG A 131 25.56 -16.01 16.80
C ARG A 131 25.94 -16.35 18.26
N ASN A 132 26.85 -15.58 18.86
CA ASN A 132 27.28 -15.77 20.25
C ASN A 132 26.39 -15.05 21.30
N SER A 133 25.45 -14.22 20.85
CA SER A 133 24.57 -13.39 21.68
C SER A 133 23.11 -13.54 21.22
N LEU A 134 22.62 -14.79 21.17
CA LEU A 134 21.24 -15.12 20.80
C LEU A 134 20.22 -14.79 21.90
N ASP A 135 20.65 -14.22 23.03
CA ASP A 135 19.79 -13.83 24.16
C ASP A 135 18.63 -12.91 23.75
N PHE A 136 18.81 -12.10 22.70
CA PHE A 136 17.75 -11.26 22.13
C PHE A 136 16.58 -12.09 21.57
N LEU A 137 16.86 -13.23 20.91
CA LEU A 137 15.82 -14.11 20.35
C LEU A 137 15.11 -14.93 21.41
N PHE A 138 15.75 -15.18 22.56
CA PHE A 138 15.10 -15.89 23.67
C PHE A 138 14.33 -14.93 24.61
N ASN A 139 14.51 -13.62 24.46
CA ASN A 139 13.84 -12.65 25.30
C ASN A 139 12.35 -12.52 24.94
N ARG A 140 11.46 -12.90 25.87
CA ARG A 140 10.00 -12.81 25.71
C ARG A 140 9.51 -11.38 25.46
N THR A 141 10.19 -10.36 25.99
CA THR A 141 9.76 -8.96 25.80
C THR A 141 9.92 -8.50 24.36
N VAL A 142 10.98 -8.93 23.69
CA VAL A 142 11.23 -8.64 22.27
C VAL A 142 10.10 -9.21 21.40
N TRP A 143 9.74 -10.47 21.62
CA TRP A 143 8.59 -11.08 20.94
C TRP A 143 7.27 -10.38 21.26
N GLY A 144 7.10 -9.90 22.50
CA GLY A 144 5.98 -9.05 22.87
C GLY A 144 5.89 -7.77 22.02
N PHE A 145 6.99 -7.04 21.87
CA PHE A 145 7.05 -5.85 21.02
C PHE A 145 6.77 -6.16 19.54
N VAL A 146 7.33 -7.26 19.02
CA VAL A 146 7.08 -7.69 17.63
C VAL A 146 5.61 -8.01 17.40
N CYS A 147 4.98 -8.76 18.31
CA CYS A 147 3.55 -9.07 18.24
C CYS A 147 2.71 -7.78 18.27
N LEU A 148 3.01 -6.85 19.17
CA LEU A 148 2.30 -5.56 19.25
C LEU A 148 2.45 -4.76 17.94
N ALA A 149 3.66 -4.65 17.41
CA ALA A 149 3.91 -3.95 16.14
C ALA A 149 3.10 -4.55 14.98
N ILE A 150 3.02 -5.88 14.91
CA ILE A 150 2.20 -6.59 13.92
C ILE A 150 0.71 -6.27 14.11
N THR A 151 0.20 -6.32 15.35
CA THR A 151 -1.22 -6.02 15.61
C THR A 151 -1.61 -4.60 15.21
N PHE A 152 -0.81 -3.57 15.54
CA PHE A 152 -1.12 -2.19 15.15
C PHE A 152 -1.08 -1.99 13.64
N THR A 153 -0.11 -2.62 12.97
CA THR A 153 0.01 -2.60 11.50
C THR A 153 -1.25 -3.15 10.85
N PHE A 154 -1.75 -4.31 11.31
CA PHE A 154 -2.95 -4.91 10.73
C PHE A 154 -4.25 -4.19 11.11
N MET A 155 -4.40 -3.70 12.35
CA MET A 155 -5.59 -2.97 12.77
C MET A 155 -5.75 -1.61 12.09
N SER A 156 -4.65 -0.96 11.70
CA SER A 156 -4.68 0.36 11.06
C SER A 156 -5.21 0.38 9.62
N GLY A 157 -5.44 -0.78 8.98
CA GLY A 157 -5.97 -0.86 7.61
C GLY A 157 -4.92 -1.06 6.51
N GLN A 158 -3.69 -1.51 6.84
CA GLN A 158 -2.64 -1.72 5.84
C GLN A 158 -3.01 -2.70 4.71
N MET A 159 -3.91 -3.66 4.99
CA MET A 159 -4.40 -4.57 3.96
C MET A 159 -5.28 -3.85 2.92
N TRP A 160 -6.03 -2.83 3.33
CA TRP A 160 -6.79 -1.99 2.40
C TRP A 160 -5.85 -1.20 1.47
N ASN A 161 -4.77 -0.63 2.04
CA ASN A 161 -3.73 0.04 1.26
C ASN A 161 -3.08 -0.90 0.22
N HIS A 162 -2.77 -2.13 0.62
CA HIS A 162 -2.15 -3.11 -0.27
C HIS A 162 -3.06 -3.49 -1.45
N ILE A 163 -4.37 -3.61 -1.24
CA ILE A 163 -5.32 -4.01 -2.28
C ILE A 163 -5.63 -2.85 -3.24
N ARG A 164 -5.82 -1.63 -2.72
CA ARG A 164 -6.31 -0.49 -3.51
C ARG A 164 -5.22 0.46 -3.99
N GLY A 165 -4.05 0.48 -3.35
CA GLY A 165 -2.94 1.36 -3.70
C GLY A 165 -3.30 2.86 -3.73
N PRO A 166 -3.94 3.42 -2.68
CA PRO A 166 -4.27 4.84 -2.62
C PRO A 166 -3.00 5.72 -2.69
N PRO A 167 -3.09 6.99 -3.09
CA PRO A 167 -1.98 7.93 -2.97
C PRO A 167 -1.63 8.18 -1.49
N PHE A 168 -0.39 8.64 -1.24
CA PHE A 168 0.06 8.91 0.13
C PHE A 168 -0.68 10.11 0.77
N MET A 169 -0.92 11.15 -0.02
CA MET A 169 -1.58 12.39 0.37
C MET A 169 -2.31 12.97 -0.84
N ILE A 170 -3.35 13.76 -0.62
CA ILE A 170 -4.06 14.47 -1.69
C ILE A 170 -4.04 15.95 -1.40
N THR A 171 -3.74 16.76 -2.40
CA THR A 171 -3.85 18.22 -2.29
C THR A 171 -5.25 18.67 -2.63
N ASN A 172 -5.82 19.55 -1.81
CA ASN A 172 -7.13 20.12 -2.08
C ASN A 172 -7.05 20.96 -3.37
N PRO A 173 -7.90 20.72 -4.40
CA PRO A 173 -7.82 21.42 -5.68
C PRO A 173 -8.07 22.93 -5.56
N ASN A 174 -8.78 23.38 -4.52
CA ASN A 174 -9.13 24.80 -4.34
C ASN A 174 -8.09 25.56 -3.52
N THR A 175 -7.56 24.96 -2.45
CA THR A 175 -6.62 25.63 -1.53
C THR A 175 -5.16 25.25 -1.76
N LYS A 176 -4.89 24.22 -2.57
CA LYS A 176 -3.56 23.60 -2.80
C LYS A 176 -2.87 23.09 -1.53
N GLU A 177 -3.57 23.04 -0.41
CA GLU A 177 -3.04 22.55 0.85
C GLU A 177 -3.01 21.01 0.87
N PRO A 178 -1.97 20.40 1.47
CA PRO A 178 -1.89 18.96 1.61
C PRO A 178 -2.88 18.43 2.65
N SER A 179 -3.78 17.53 2.26
CA SER A 179 -4.66 16.80 3.18
C SER A 179 -4.13 15.40 3.43
N PHE A 180 -3.93 15.06 4.71
CA PHE A 180 -3.45 13.75 5.17
C PHE A 180 -4.59 12.80 5.57
N ILE A 181 -5.78 13.34 5.81
CA ILE A 181 -7.00 12.61 6.17
C ILE A 181 -8.02 12.83 5.05
N HIS A 182 -8.70 11.76 4.65
CA HIS A 182 -9.72 11.84 3.62
C HIS A 182 -11.12 12.01 4.23
N GLY A 183 -11.94 12.90 3.68
CA GLY A 183 -13.28 13.20 4.23
C GLY A 183 -14.35 12.14 3.93
N SER A 184 -14.06 11.12 3.13
CA SER A 184 -15.01 10.04 2.81
C SER A 184 -14.74 8.79 3.63
N THR A 185 -15.78 8.18 4.17
CA THR A 185 -15.70 6.95 4.98
C THR A 185 -15.32 5.68 4.19
N GLN A 186 -15.38 5.74 2.86
CA GLN A 186 -15.10 4.60 1.97
C GLN A 186 -13.66 4.60 1.44
N PHE A 187 -12.91 5.68 1.68
CA PHE A 187 -11.59 5.89 1.08
C PHE A 187 -10.61 6.35 2.16
N GLN A 188 -9.44 5.71 2.19
CA GLN A 188 -8.41 5.95 3.19
C GLN A 188 -7.09 6.34 2.51
N LEU A 189 -6.30 7.20 3.16
CA LEU A 189 -4.96 7.55 2.68
C LEU A 189 -3.88 6.74 3.39
N ILE A 190 -2.74 6.57 2.72
CA ILE A 190 -1.60 5.86 3.36
C ILE A 190 -1.14 6.64 4.60
N ALA A 191 -1.05 7.98 4.52
CA ALA A 191 -0.71 8.81 5.68
C ALA A 191 -1.67 8.61 6.86
N GLU A 192 -2.98 8.50 6.58
CA GLU A 192 -4.02 8.26 7.58
C GLU A 192 -3.82 6.94 8.33
N THR A 193 -3.50 5.85 7.62
CA THR A 193 -3.21 4.55 8.28
C THR A 193 -2.04 4.63 9.25
N TYR A 194 -0.97 5.36 8.92
CA TYR A 194 0.17 5.53 9.82
C TYR A 194 -0.18 6.36 11.06
N ILE A 195 -0.98 7.41 10.90
CA ILE A 195 -1.46 8.23 12.02
C ILE A 195 -2.28 7.36 12.98
N VAL A 196 -3.23 6.59 12.46
CA VAL A 196 -4.08 5.69 13.26
C VAL A 196 -3.24 4.61 13.96
N ALA A 197 -2.26 4.02 13.27
CA ALA A 197 -1.37 3.02 13.86
C ALA A 197 -0.59 3.57 15.06
N VAL A 198 -0.05 4.79 14.94
CA VAL A 198 0.69 5.46 16.03
C VAL A 198 -0.24 5.81 17.19
N LEU A 199 -1.46 6.30 16.93
CA LEU A 199 -2.43 6.59 17.98
C LEU A 199 -2.81 5.33 18.78
N TYR A 200 -3.07 4.20 18.10
CA TYR A 200 -3.30 2.93 18.79
C TYR A 200 -2.10 2.49 19.64
N ALA A 201 -0.88 2.64 19.12
CA ALA A 201 0.33 2.31 19.86
C ALA A 201 0.48 3.17 21.13
N LEU A 202 0.23 4.49 21.04
CA LEU A 202 0.34 5.41 22.18
C LEU A 202 -0.70 5.14 23.27
N VAL A 203 -1.94 4.81 22.88
CA VAL A 203 -2.98 4.41 23.83
C VAL A 203 -2.59 3.10 24.53
N ALA A 204 -2.12 2.09 23.77
CA ALA A 204 -1.69 0.81 24.33
C ALA A 204 -0.49 0.95 25.28
N VAL A 205 0.50 1.77 24.92
CA VAL A 205 1.64 2.10 25.80
C VAL A 205 1.17 2.79 27.08
N GLY A 206 0.17 3.68 26.98
CA GLY A 206 -0.46 4.29 28.15
C GLY A 206 -1.04 3.25 29.12
N PHE A 207 -1.75 2.24 28.61
CA PHE A 207 -2.26 1.13 29.43
C PHE A 207 -1.14 0.28 30.03
N ILE A 208 -0.07 0.00 29.28
CA ILE A 208 1.10 -0.74 29.77
C ILE A 208 1.72 0.00 30.96
N PHE A 209 1.89 1.33 30.86
CA PHE A 209 2.42 2.13 31.96
C PHE A 209 1.52 2.10 33.20
N VAL A 210 0.21 2.22 33.05
CA VAL A 210 -0.70 2.13 34.22
C VAL A 210 -0.60 0.77 34.91
N ASN A 211 -0.54 -0.32 34.14
CA ASN A 211 -0.37 -1.66 34.70
C ASN A 211 0.98 -1.85 35.39
N GLU A 212 2.06 -1.36 34.78
CA GLU A 212 3.40 -1.45 35.37
C GLU A 212 3.50 -0.63 36.67
N ALA A 213 2.89 0.55 36.74
CA ALA A 213 2.80 1.33 37.98
C ALA A 213 2.02 0.60 39.08
N ALA A 214 0.94 -0.09 38.72
CA ALA A 214 0.14 -0.89 39.66
C ALA A 214 0.95 -2.07 40.22
N ASP A 215 1.67 -2.79 39.36
CA ASP A 215 2.53 -3.91 39.75
C ASP A 215 3.68 -3.45 40.66
N GLN A 216 4.33 -2.32 40.35
CA GLN A 216 5.38 -1.74 41.19
C GLN A 216 4.85 -1.40 42.59
N THR A 217 3.66 -0.80 42.67
CA THR A 217 3.02 -0.45 43.95
C THR A 217 2.66 -1.68 44.78
N ASN A 218 2.27 -2.78 44.14
CA ASN A 218 1.94 -4.04 44.84
C ASN A 218 3.22 -4.72 45.37
N ASN A 219 4.26 -4.78 44.54
CA ASN A 219 5.57 -5.31 44.92
C ASN A 219 6.24 -4.51 46.06
N ASP A 220 6.04 -3.19 46.13
CA ASP A 220 6.56 -2.35 47.23
C ASP A 220 5.84 -2.61 48.57
N LYS A 221 4.57 -3.05 48.54
CA LYS A 221 3.83 -3.47 49.73
C LYS A 221 4.34 -4.83 50.24
N GLU A 222 4.65 -5.76 49.34
CA GLU A 222 5.22 -7.07 49.68
C GLU A 222 6.71 -6.98 50.11
N LYS A 223 7.52 -6.14 49.46
CA LYS A 223 8.95 -5.91 49.84
C LYS A 223 9.14 -5.22 51.19
N LYS A 224 8.12 -4.52 51.72
CA LYS A 224 8.13 -4.05 53.12
C LYS A 224 7.99 -5.20 54.13
N GLN A 225 7.55 -6.40 53.71
CA GLN A 225 7.56 -7.61 54.54
C GLN A 225 8.83 -8.45 54.36
N GLU A 226 9.45 -8.48 53.16
CA GLU A 226 10.67 -9.26 52.90
C GLU A 226 11.89 -8.39 52.53
N LYS A 227 12.50 -7.75 53.53
CA LYS A 227 13.88 -7.22 53.40
C LYS A 227 14.90 -8.37 53.34
N LYS A 228 15.01 -9.11 52.23
CA LYS A 228 16.23 -9.82 51.76
C LYS A 228 15.93 -10.72 50.56
N LYS A 229 16.19 -10.22 49.36
CA LYS A 229 16.92 -10.88 48.24
C LYS A 229 16.36 -10.48 46.87
N SER A 230 17.33 -10.32 45.98
CA SER A 230 17.21 -10.49 44.54
C SER A 230 16.74 -9.28 43.73
N ASN A 231 17.75 -8.54 43.26
CA ASN A 231 17.67 -7.69 42.09
C ASN A 231 17.20 -8.51 40.89
N SER A 232 16.13 -8.09 40.21
CA SER A 232 15.83 -8.59 38.86
C SER A 232 14.99 -7.62 38.06
N SER A 233 15.65 -7.06 37.03
CA SER A 233 15.14 -6.86 35.67
C SER A 233 13.75 -6.26 35.48
N LEU A 234 13.68 -4.92 35.34
CA LEU A 234 13.26 -4.20 34.12
C LEU A 234 13.02 -2.70 34.46
N SER A 235 14.03 -2.00 34.99
CA SER A 235 13.93 -0.55 35.17
C SER A 235 14.28 0.17 33.87
N LEU A 236 13.41 0.13 32.86
CA LEU A 236 13.65 0.92 31.64
C LEU A 236 13.46 2.41 31.91
N LEU A 237 12.66 2.75 32.93
CA LEU A 237 12.46 4.12 33.42
C LEU A 237 12.51 4.08 34.95
N ASN A 238 13.56 4.65 35.54
CA ASN A 238 13.69 4.82 37.00
C ASN A 238 12.78 5.97 37.48
N ILE A 239 11.49 5.87 37.19
CA ILE A 239 10.45 6.87 37.46
C ILE A 239 9.62 6.37 38.64
N PRO A 240 9.28 7.23 39.62
CA PRO A 240 8.42 6.82 40.72
C PRO A 240 7.04 6.36 40.22
N PRO A 241 6.44 5.32 40.83
CA PRO A 241 5.22 4.66 40.32
C PRO A 241 4.04 5.62 40.18
N ASN A 242 3.92 6.61 41.08
CA ASN A 242 2.89 7.63 41.02
C ASN A 242 3.02 8.51 39.75
N THR A 243 4.23 8.88 39.36
CA THR A 243 4.47 9.68 38.16
C THR A 243 4.23 8.86 36.90
N LEU A 244 4.60 7.58 36.92
CA LEU A 244 4.38 6.67 35.80
C LEU A 244 2.88 6.41 35.57
N ALA A 245 2.09 6.25 36.64
CA ALA A 245 0.63 6.15 36.56
C ALA A 245 -0.02 7.43 36.02
N ILE A 246 0.42 8.61 36.46
CA ILE A 246 -0.10 9.90 35.97
C ILE A 246 0.21 10.07 34.48
N ILE A 247 1.44 9.78 34.04
CA ILE A 247 1.83 9.84 32.62
C ILE A 247 0.97 8.87 31.80
N GLY A 248 0.78 7.64 32.28
CA GLY A 248 -0.07 6.65 31.60
C GLY A 248 -1.51 7.12 31.44
N LEU A 249 -2.14 7.62 32.50
CA LEU A 249 -3.51 8.14 32.47
C LEU A 249 -3.66 9.35 31.55
N VAL A 250 -2.73 10.31 31.62
CA VAL A 250 -2.75 11.49 30.73
C VAL A 250 -2.59 11.07 29.28
N SER A 251 -1.67 10.16 28.98
CA SER A 251 -1.46 9.61 27.64
C SER A 251 -2.74 8.97 27.09
N ILE A 252 -3.40 8.10 27.88
CA ILE A 252 -4.66 7.46 27.49
C ILE A 252 -5.72 8.52 27.19
N CYS A 253 -5.96 9.46 28.10
CA CYS A 253 -6.99 10.48 27.93
C CYS A 253 -6.75 11.32 26.68
N VAL A 254 -5.53 11.84 26.48
CA VAL A 254 -5.23 12.73 25.35
C VAL A 254 -5.32 12.00 24.01
N PHE A 255 -4.65 10.85 23.88
CA PHE A 255 -4.61 10.15 22.59
C PHE A 255 -5.93 9.45 22.25
N PHE A 256 -6.68 8.98 23.25
CA PHE A 256 -8.01 8.43 23.03
C PHE A 256 -9.00 9.52 22.62
N SER A 257 -8.94 10.71 23.24
CA SER A 257 -9.74 11.86 22.81
C SER A 257 -9.38 12.32 21.39
N PHE A 258 -8.09 12.32 21.04
CA PHE A 258 -7.67 12.63 19.67
C PHE A 258 -8.20 11.60 18.67
N LEU A 259 -8.19 10.32 19.02
CA LEU A 259 -8.72 9.25 18.18
C LEU A 259 -10.24 9.39 17.95
N LEU A 260 -10.99 9.82 18.97
CA LEU A 260 -12.43 10.10 18.83
C LEU A 260 -12.74 11.39 18.08
N SER A 261 -11.79 12.31 17.99
CA SER A 261 -11.95 13.59 17.31
C SER A 261 -11.66 13.52 15.80
N VAL A 262 -10.93 12.48 15.37
CA VAL A 262 -10.63 12.19 13.96
C VAL A 262 -11.77 11.36 13.38
#